data_AF-A7RKV3-F1
#
_entry.id   AF-A7RKV3-F1
#
_cell.length_a   1.000
_cell.length_b   1.000
_cell.length_c   1.000
_cell.angle_alpha   90.00
_cell.angle_beta   90.00
_cell.angle_gamma   90.00
#
_symmetry.space_group_name_H-M   'P 1'
#
loop_
_entity.id
_entity.type
_entity.pdbx_description
1 polymer ?
#
loop_
_entity_poly.entity_id
_entity_poly.type
_entity_poly.pdbx_seq_one_letter_code
_entity_poly.pdbx_strand_id
1 'polypeptide(L)'
;MAHSRDRLKQLEEIEKDIVKVMQSAGETIAELSNENPSEDMVNMKATEFVKSLEGVEKGLTEQINYLTQVATGQPHEGSTYGVDKDFELATSRTAIVKGQLQEVQKILKNPTVAKT
;
A
#
# COMPACT_ATOMS: atom_id res chain seq x y z
N MET A 1 -7.09 -1.84 -1.91
CA MET A 1 -6.70 -2.29 -3.28
C MET A 1 -6.16 -1.19 -4.19
N ALA A 2 -6.57 0.08 -4.06
CA ALA A 2 -6.00 1.19 -4.85
C ALA A 2 -4.61 1.63 -4.35
N HIS A 3 -4.47 1.85 -3.04
CA HIS A 3 -3.19 2.28 -2.42
C HIS A 3 -2.01 1.35 -2.71
N SER A 4 -2.19 0.02 -2.67
CA SER A 4 -1.10 -0.93 -2.95
C SER A 4 -0.57 -0.82 -4.38
N ARG A 5 -1.44 -0.52 -5.35
CA ARG A 5 -1.05 -0.32 -6.75
C ARG A 5 -0.30 1.00 -6.94
N ASP A 6 -0.73 2.06 -6.27
CA ASP A 6 -0.03 3.35 -6.33
C ASP A 6 1.35 3.27 -5.68
N ARG A 7 1.51 2.49 -4.60
CA ARG A 7 2.80 2.22 -3.95
C ARG A 7 3.73 1.39 -4.84
N LEU A 8 3.21 0.35 -5.50
CA LEU A 8 3.97 -0.41 -6.51
C LEU A 8 4.47 0.50 -7.62
N LYS A 9 3.61 1.39 -8.13
CA LYS A 9 4.00 2.37 -9.13
C LYS A 9 5.08 3.33 -8.62
N GLN A 10 5.00 3.79 -7.37
CA GLN A 10 6.06 4.61 -6.77
C GLN A 10 7.40 3.88 -6.71
N LEU A 11 7.41 2.58 -6.38
CA LEU A 11 8.62 1.76 -6.40
C LEU A 11 9.18 1.58 -7.82
N GLU A 12 8.33 1.40 -8.83
CA GLU A 12 8.76 1.36 -10.24
C GLU A 12 9.39 2.68 -10.69
N GLU A 13 8.87 3.82 -10.24
CA GLU A 13 9.50 5.12 -10.54
C GLU A 13 10.84 5.29 -9.81
N ILE A 14 10.95 4.86 -8.55
CA ILE A 14 12.23 4.82 -7.82
C ILE A 14 13.25 3.94 -8.56
N GLU A 15 12.83 2.80 -9.09
CA GLU A 15 13.71 1.92 -9.87
C GLU A 15 14.22 2.60 -11.15
N LYS A 16 13.36 3.35 -11.85
CA LYS A 16 13.80 4.16 -13.00
C LYS A 16 14.79 5.24 -12.58
N ASP A 17 14.60 5.86 -11.43
CA ASP A 17 15.51 6.88 -10.92
C ASP A 17 16.87 6.27 -10.52
N ILE A 18 16.92 5.03 -10.02
CA ILE A 18 18.18 4.29 -9.80
C ILE A 18 18.95 4.12 -11.12
N VAL A 19 18.26 3.80 -12.22
CA VAL A 19 18.90 3.71 -13.55
C VAL A 19 19.52 5.05 -13.95
N LYS A 20 18.83 6.18 -13.70
CA LYS A 20 19.38 7.53 -13.97
C LYS A 20 20.59 7.86 -13.10
N VAL A 21 20.57 7.48 -11.82
CA VAL A 21 21.73 7.60 -10.92
C VAL A 21 22.94 6.87 -11.51
N MET A 22 22.77 5.61 -11.94
CA MET A 22 23.83 4.85 -12.57
C MET A 22 24.32 5.47 -13.88
N GLN A 23 23.42 5.99 -14.70
CA GLN A 23 23.78 6.67 -15.93
C GLN A 23 24.61 7.93 -15.67
N SER A 24 24.14 8.83 -14.79
CA SER A 24 24.86 10.06 -14.43
C SER A 24 26.25 9.80 -13.82
N ALA A 25 26.38 8.76 -13.00
CA ALA A 25 27.68 8.30 -12.49
C ALA A 25 28.60 7.80 -13.62
N GLY A 26 28.07 6.96 -14.51
CA GLY A 26 28.80 6.45 -15.68
C GLY A 26 29.27 7.57 -16.61
N GLU A 27 28.41 8.55 -16.90
CA GLU A 27 28.73 9.73 -17.71
C GLU A 27 29.81 10.60 -17.05
N THR A 28 29.74 10.79 -15.73
CA THR A 28 30.76 11.53 -14.97
C THR A 28 32.13 10.83 -15.08
N ILE A 29 32.16 9.51 -14.89
CA ILE A 29 33.40 8.72 -14.99
C ILE A 29 33.93 8.72 -16.42
N ALA A 30 33.05 8.61 -17.42
CA ALA A 30 33.43 8.63 -18.83
C ALA A 30 34.07 9.98 -19.20
N GLU A 31 33.50 11.10 -18.76
CA GLU A 31 34.08 12.42 -19.00
C GLU A 31 35.45 12.58 -18.34
N LEU A 32 35.59 12.11 -17.10
CA LEU A 32 36.87 12.10 -16.39
C LEU A 32 37.94 11.21 -17.05
N SER A 33 37.55 10.25 -17.88
CA SER A 33 38.47 9.36 -18.58
C SER A 33 39.03 9.95 -19.89
N ASN A 34 38.51 11.10 -20.34
CA ASN A 34 38.97 11.77 -21.54
C ASN A 34 40.39 12.34 -21.36
N GLU A 35 41.14 12.50 -22.46
CA GLU A 35 42.48 13.11 -22.42
C GLU A 35 42.46 14.56 -21.91
N ASN A 36 41.36 15.29 -22.17
CA ASN A 36 41.12 16.64 -21.67
C ASN A 36 39.67 16.77 -21.15
N PRO A 37 39.39 16.38 -19.90
CA PRO A 37 38.04 16.45 -19.33
C PRO A 37 37.53 17.88 -19.22
N SER A 38 36.25 18.09 -19.52
CA SER A 38 35.57 19.37 -19.27
C SER A 38 35.12 19.48 -17.81
N GLU A 39 35.71 20.39 -17.06
CA GLU A 39 35.37 20.63 -15.65
C GLU A 39 33.88 21.01 -15.48
N ASP A 40 33.34 21.82 -16.37
CA ASP A 40 31.93 22.20 -16.37
C ASP A 40 31.00 20.99 -16.58
N MET A 41 31.32 20.09 -17.51
CA MET A 41 30.52 18.88 -17.73
C MET A 41 30.63 17.91 -16.57
N VAL A 42 31.82 17.71 -16.01
CA VAL A 42 32.04 16.86 -14.83
C VAL A 42 31.20 17.38 -13.67
N ASN A 43 31.26 18.67 -13.37
CA ASN A 43 30.50 19.27 -12.27
C ASN A 43 28.99 19.16 -12.50
N MET A 44 28.52 19.39 -13.72
CA MET A 44 27.11 19.24 -14.07
C MET A 44 26.63 17.80 -13.84
N LYS A 45 27.36 16.79 -14.34
CA LYS A 45 26.99 15.37 -14.23
C LYS A 45 27.12 14.82 -12.82
N ALA A 46 28.15 15.22 -12.08
CA ALA A 46 28.28 14.90 -10.66
C ALA A 46 27.14 15.49 -9.83
N THR A 47 26.71 16.72 -10.13
CA THR A 47 25.56 17.36 -9.46
C THR A 47 24.25 16.61 -9.78
N GLU A 48 24.05 16.22 -11.04
CA GLU A 48 22.90 15.41 -11.47
C GLU A 48 22.88 14.05 -10.74
N PHE A 49 24.03 13.41 -10.58
CA PHE A 49 24.19 12.17 -9.82
C PHE A 49 23.77 12.34 -8.36
N VAL A 50 24.34 13.32 -7.65
CA VAL A 50 24.03 13.57 -6.22
C VAL A 50 22.54 13.84 -6.04
N LYS A 51 21.96 14.73 -6.85
CA LYS A 51 20.54 15.08 -6.76
C LYS A 51 19.63 13.88 -7.01
N SER A 52 19.96 13.04 -7.99
CA SER A 52 19.18 11.84 -8.30
C SER A 52 19.29 10.81 -7.17
N LEU A 53 20.48 10.67 -6.57
CA LEU A 53 20.72 9.77 -5.45
C LEU A 53 19.94 10.19 -4.20
N GLU A 54 19.94 11.48 -3.87
CA GLU A 54 19.12 12.04 -2.78
C GLU A 54 17.61 11.76 -2.99
N GLY A 55 17.15 11.87 -4.23
CA GLY A 55 15.76 11.54 -4.61
C GLY A 55 15.42 10.07 -4.35
N VAL A 56 16.29 9.15 -4.77
CA VAL A 56 16.14 7.71 -4.53
C VAL A 56 16.16 7.39 -3.04
N GLU A 57 17.12 7.95 -2.28
CA GLU A 57 17.24 7.72 -0.84
C GLU A 57 15.97 8.16 -0.10
N LYS A 58 15.47 9.37 -0.41
CA LYS A 58 14.23 9.87 0.15
C LYS A 58 13.04 8.97 -0.20
N GLY A 59 12.89 8.60 -1.47
CA GLY A 59 11.81 7.74 -1.93
C GLY A 59 11.80 6.38 -1.24
N LEU A 60 12.95 5.73 -1.14
CA LEU A 60 13.09 4.45 -0.44
C LEU A 60 12.82 4.58 1.06
N THR A 61 13.30 5.65 1.70
CA THR A 61 13.04 5.92 3.13
C THR A 61 11.54 6.04 3.41
N GLU A 62 10.80 6.75 2.55
CA GLU A 62 9.35 6.88 2.66
C GLU A 62 8.64 5.50 2.55
N GLN A 63 9.07 4.64 1.62
CA GLN A 63 8.51 3.29 1.48
C GLN A 63 8.85 2.39 2.67
N ILE A 64 10.08 2.46 3.20
CA ILE A 64 10.52 1.71 4.38
C ILE A 64 9.72 2.14 5.62
N ASN A 65 9.55 3.44 5.82
CA ASN A 65 8.75 3.97 6.92
C ASN A 65 7.28 3.52 6.82
N TYR A 66 6.71 3.55 5.62
CA TYR A 66 5.37 3.04 5.38
C TYR A 66 5.27 1.54 5.68
N LEU A 67 6.18 0.72 5.13
CA LEU A 67 6.21 -0.72 5.39
C LEU A 67 6.34 -1.02 6.88
N THR A 68 7.17 -0.27 7.60
CA THR A 68 7.32 -0.39 9.05
C THR A 68 6.01 -0.08 9.78
N GLN A 69 5.30 0.98 9.37
CA GLN A 69 4.01 1.36 9.95
C GLN A 69 2.92 0.30 9.71
N VAL A 70 2.87 -0.29 8.52
CA VAL A 70 1.83 -1.28 8.19
C VAL A 70 2.17 -2.71 8.61
N ALA A 71 3.45 -3.07 8.67
CA ALA A 71 3.91 -4.40 9.09
C ALA A 71 3.81 -4.61 10.61
N THR A 72 3.78 -3.52 11.40
CA THR A 72 3.66 -3.57 12.87
C THR A 72 2.21 -3.65 13.36
N GLY A 73 1.24 -3.92 12.47
CA GLY A 73 -0.12 -4.32 12.86
C GLY A 73 -1.12 -3.18 13.07
N GLN A 74 -0.83 -1.98 12.59
CA GLN A 74 -1.88 -0.94 12.45
C GLN A 74 -2.93 -1.46 11.46
N PRO A 75 -4.23 -1.49 11.82
CA PRO A 75 -5.29 -1.80 10.87
C PRO A 75 -5.08 -0.90 9.67
N HIS A 76 -4.93 -1.46 8.47
CA HIS A 76 -4.71 -0.65 7.27
C HIS A 76 -5.74 0.48 7.27
N GLU A 77 -5.30 1.73 7.34
CA GLU A 77 -6.15 2.91 7.15
C GLU A 77 -6.71 2.80 5.73
N GLY A 78 -7.92 2.25 5.61
CA GLY A 78 -8.54 1.87 4.34
C GLY A 78 -8.82 0.38 4.12
N SER A 79 -8.60 -0.50 5.11
CA SER A 79 -9.23 -1.82 5.09
C SER A 79 -10.69 -1.70 5.54
N THR A 80 -11.61 -1.94 4.62
CA THR A 80 -13.02 -2.15 4.94
C THR A 80 -13.26 -3.47 5.66
N TYR A 81 -12.24 -4.33 5.80
CA TYR A 81 -12.36 -5.68 6.37
C TYR A 81 -13.06 -5.70 7.74
N GLY A 82 -12.73 -4.77 8.64
CA GLY A 82 -13.40 -4.68 9.94
C GLY A 82 -14.89 -4.40 9.78
N VAL A 83 -15.24 -3.39 8.97
CA VAL A 83 -16.62 -2.98 8.69
C VAL A 83 -17.41 -4.07 7.96
N ASP A 84 -16.78 -4.73 6.98
CA ASP A 84 -17.36 -5.83 6.21
C ASP A 84 -17.60 -7.05 7.11
N LYS A 85 -16.65 -7.35 8.01
CA LYS A 85 -16.80 -8.46 8.94
C LYS A 85 -17.87 -8.17 9.99
N ASP A 86 -17.93 -6.95 10.48
CA ASP A 86 -18.99 -6.50 11.39
C ASP A 86 -20.36 -6.57 10.71
N PHE A 87 -20.46 -6.17 9.44
CA PHE A 87 -21.68 -6.30 8.65
C PHE A 87 -22.09 -7.75 8.42
N GLU A 88 -21.14 -8.63 8.09
CA GLU A 88 -21.38 -10.08 7.93
C GLU A 88 -21.89 -10.69 9.24
N LEU A 89 -21.24 -10.37 10.37
CA LEU A 89 -21.65 -10.82 11.69
C LEU A 89 -23.03 -10.28 12.09
N ALA A 90 -23.32 -9.00 11.82
CA ALA A 90 -24.62 -8.40 12.06
C ALA A 90 -25.72 -9.10 11.23
N THR A 91 -25.45 -9.36 9.95
CA THR A 91 -26.36 -10.07 9.05
C THR A 91 -26.67 -11.47 9.56
N SER A 92 -25.64 -12.21 9.97
CA SER A 92 -25.80 -13.57 10.53
C SER A 92 -26.64 -13.54 11.81
N ARG A 93 -26.37 -12.60 12.72
CA ARG A 93 -27.17 -12.41 13.95
C ARG A 93 -28.63 -12.07 13.65
N THR A 94 -28.88 -11.17 12.70
CA THR A 94 -30.25 -10.80 12.29
C THR A 94 -30.99 -11.99 11.67
N ALA A 95 -30.32 -12.83 10.88
CA ALA A 95 -30.92 -14.04 10.32
C ALA A 95 -31.38 -15.02 11.42
N ILE A 96 -30.56 -15.21 12.46
CA ILE A 96 -30.90 -16.05 13.62
C ILE A 96 -32.16 -15.51 14.32
N VAL A 97 -32.17 -14.22 14.67
CA VAL A 97 -33.30 -13.59 15.36
C VAL A 97 -34.58 -13.67 14.52
N LYS A 98 -34.47 -13.45 13.20
CA LYS A 98 -35.60 -13.60 12.28
C LYS A 98 -36.16 -15.03 12.29
N GLY A 99 -35.30 -16.04 12.26
CA GLY A 99 -35.71 -17.44 12.34
C GLY A 99 -36.47 -17.75 13.64
N GLN A 100 -35.94 -17.30 14.78
CA GLN A 100 -36.59 -17.47 16.09
C GLN A 100 -37.97 -16.79 16.13
N LEU A 101 -38.07 -15.57 15.58
CA LEU A 101 -39.34 -14.84 15.53
C LEU A 101 -40.38 -15.56 14.67
N GLN A 102 -39.97 -16.13 13.53
CA GLN A 102 -40.85 -16.91 12.67
C GLN A 102 -41.39 -18.15 13.39
N GLU A 103 -40.56 -18.84 14.17
CA GLU A 103 -41.01 -19.98 14.99
C GLU A 103 -42.01 -19.55 16.06
N VAL A 104 -41.74 -18.48 16.79
CA VAL A 104 -42.71 -17.91 17.76
C VAL A 104 -44.02 -17.53 17.07
N GLN A 105 -43.94 -16.91 15.88
CA GLN A 105 -45.12 -16.52 15.12
C GLN A 105 -45.94 -17.74 14.65
N LYS A 106 -45.30 -18.85 14.29
CA LYS A 106 -46.00 -20.12 13.96
C LYS A 106 -46.72 -20.67 15.18
N ILE A 107 -46.07 -20.68 16.35
CA ILE A 107 -46.66 -21.14 17.61
C ILE A 107 -47.89 -20.30 17.97
N LEU A 108 -47.80 -18.97 17.84
CA LEU A 108 -48.92 -18.06 18.11
C LEU A 108 -50.08 -18.23 17.12
N LYS A 109 -49.81 -18.59 15.86
CA LYS A 109 -50.84 -18.84 14.85
C LYS A 109 -51.52 -20.20 14.98
N ASN A 110 -50.85 -21.19 15.59
CA ASN A 110 -51.36 -22.54 15.83
C ASN A 110 -51.37 -22.88 17.34
N PRO A 111 -52.29 -22.29 18.14
CA PRO A 111 -52.30 -22.45 19.60
C PRO A 111 -52.65 -23.86 20.12
N THR A 112 -52.95 -24.82 19.25
CA THR A 112 -53.52 -26.13 19.63
C THR A 112 -52.52 -27.18 20.11
N VAL A 113 -51.21 -26.90 20.13
CA VAL A 113 -50.19 -27.90 20.58
C VAL A 113 -49.83 -27.75 22.07
N ALA A 114 -50.35 -26.74 22.77
CA ALA A 114 -50.05 -26.50 24.19
C ALA A 114 -51.10 -27.08 25.17
N LYS A 115 -51.81 -28.15 24.80
CA LYS A 115 -52.67 -28.91 25.72
C LYS A 115 -52.57 -30.42 25.46
N THR A 116 -51.61 -31.05 26.14
CA THR A 116 -51.73 -32.38 26.75
C THR A 116 -50.71 -32.46 27.87
#